data_AF-A0A7W9LAL0-F1
#
_entry.id   AF-A0A7W9LAL0-F1
#
_cell.length_a   1.000
_cell.length_b   1.000
_cell.length_c   1.000
_cell.angle_alpha   90.00
_cell.angle_beta   90.00
_cell.angle_gamma   90.00
#
_symmetry.space_group_name_H-M   'P 1'
#
loop_
_entity.id
_entity.type
_entity.pdbx_description
1 polymer ?
#
loop_
_entity_poly.entity_id
_entity_poly.type
_entity_poly.pdbx_seq_one_letter_code
_entity_poly.pdbx_strand_id
1 'polypeptide(L)'
;MTLSPYTYVTVSIRPDQPSRVSVAFCSAELRARAWLGESGKPCFDLDASDASVTVSTSGRVTDDDLTIAREIFNAAARYLADCERLHSSQSGKATADEAA
;
A
#
# COMPACT_ATOMS: atom_id res chain seq x y z
N MET A 1 4.16 -17.32 -14.12
CA MET A 1 4.01 -17.78 -12.71
C MET A 1 3.30 -16.68 -11.96
N THR A 2 2.05 -16.88 -11.56
CA THR A 2 1.34 -15.96 -10.65
C THR A 2 1.84 -16.25 -9.24
N LEU A 3 2.63 -15.35 -8.65
CA LEU A 3 2.99 -15.47 -7.24
C LEU A 3 1.73 -15.30 -6.39
N SER A 4 1.53 -16.20 -5.42
CA SER A 4 0.54 -16.00 -4.37
C SER A 4 0.84 -14.70 -3.62
N PRO A 5 -0.18 -13.94 -3.17
CA PRO A 5 0.06 -12.72 -2.43
C PRO A 5 0.97 -12.96 -1.22
N TYR A 6 1.94 -12.07 -1.03
CA TYR A 6 2.91 -12.16 0.05
C TYR A 6 3.25 -10.78 0.61
N THR A 7 3.53 -10.77 1.91
CA THR A 7 4.01 -9.58 2.61
C THR A 7 5.43 -9.84 3.05
N TYR A 8 6.29 -8.84 2.90
CA TYR A 8 7.62 -8.94 3.49
C TYR A 8 8.04 -7.62 4.12
N VAL A 9 8.85 -7.75 5.16
CA VAL A 9 9.50 -6.64 5.85
C VAL A 9 10.98 -6.76 5.59
N THR A 10 11.59 -5.67 5.13
CA THR A 10 13.04 -5.56 4.99
C THR A 10 13.56 -4.59 6.04
N VAL A 11 14.52 -5.04 6.82
CA VAL A 11 15.27 -4.21 7.76
C VAL A 11 16.73 -4.22 7.33
N SER A 12 17.31 -3.04 7.10
CA SER A 12 18.73 -2.88 6.79
C SER A 12 19.40 -2.06 7.88
N ILE A 13 20.39 -2.65 8.52
CA ILE A 13 21.22 -2.02 9.54
C ILE A 13 22.66 -2.11 9.04
N ARG A 14 23.32 -0.97 8.87
CA ARG A 14 24.71 -0.88 8.45
C ARG A 14 25.45 0.05 9.40
N PRO A 15 26.74 -0.21 9.69
CA PRO A 15 27.58 0.78 10.37
C PRO A 15 27.52 2.11 9.62
N ASP A 16 27.45 3.22 10.38
CA ASP A 16 27.48 4.60 9.86
C ASP A 16 26.32 5.00 8.93
N GLN A 17 25.22 4.24 8.90
CA GLN A 17 24.00 4.60 8.17
C GLN A 17 22.74 4.50 9.04
N PRO A 18 21.75 5.37 8.81
CA PRO A 18 20.44 5.21 9.45
C PRO A 18 19.84 3.85 9.13
N SER A 19 19.32 3.17 10.15
CA SER A 19 18.54 1.94 9.97
C SER A 19 17.36 2.19 9.05
N ARG A 20 17.16 1.31 8.06
CA ARG A 20 16.07 1.41 7.09
C ARG A 20 15.09 0.27 7.31
N VAL A 21 13.81 0.61 7.40
CA VAL A 21 12.71 -0.36 7.43
C VAL A 21 11.83 -0.10 6.21
N SER A 22 11.46 -1.16 5.51
CA SER A 22 10.43 -1.10 4.47
C SER A 22 9.45 -2.26 4.61
N VAL A 23 8.18 -1.97 4.41
CA VAL A 23 7.12 -2.97 4.31
C VAL A 23 6.57 -2.96 2.88
N ALA A 24 6.35 -4.15 2.32
CA ALA A 24 5.72 -4.30 1.02
C ALA A 24 4.65 -5.40 1.08
N PHE A 25 3.51 -5.11 0.45
CA PHE A 25 2.44 -6.06 0.17
C PHE A 25 2.43 -6.30 -1.34
N CYS A 26 2.60 -7.54 -1.76
CA CYS A 26 2.69 -7.90 -3.16
C CYS A 26 1.61 -8.93 -3.50
N SER A 27 0.94 -8.75 -4.63
CA SER A 27 0.16 -9.75 -5.33
C SER A 27 0.74 -9.96 -6.73
N ALA A 28 0.10 -10.77 -7.57
CA ALA A 28 0.50 -10.92 -8.96
C ALA A 28 0.32 -9.64 -9.80
N GLU A 29 -0.57 -8.74 -9.37
CA GLU A 29 -1.01 -7.57 -10.15
C GLU A 29 -0.69 -6.24 -9.47
N LEU A 30 -0.40 -6.25 -8.17
CA LEU A 30 -0.24 -5.04 -7.38
C LEU A 30 0.89 -5.19 -6.36
N ARG A 31 1.66 -4.13 -6.20
CA ARG A 31 2.60 -3.94 -5.11
C ARG A 31 2.34 -2.61 -4.43
N ALA A 32 2.15 -2.63 -3.12
CA ALA A 32 2.10 -1.44 -2.29
C ALA A 32 3.26 -1.45 -1.29
N ARG A 33 4.06 -0.39 -1.25
CA ARG A 33 5.27 -0.32 -0.42
C ARG A 33 5.40 1.02 0.29
N ALA A 34 5.82 0.98 1.55
CA ALA A 34 6.27 2.15 2.29
C ALA A 34 7.69 1.93 2.83
N TRP A 35 8.53 2.96 2.74
CA TRP A 35 9.90 2.91 3.26
C TRP A 35 10.44 4.31 3.59
N LEU A 36 11.56 4.34 4.33
CA LEU A 36 12.38 5.54 4.42
C LEU A 36 13.48 5.49 3.36
N GLY A 37 13.49 6.49 2.48
CA GLY A 37 14.51 6.68 1.46
C GLY A 37 15.89 6.97 2.06
N GLU A 38 16.89 7.19 1.21
CA GLU A 38 18.28 7.35 1.66
C GLU A 38 18.51 8.52 2.60
N SER A 39 17.73 9.58 2.39
CA SER A 39 17.71 10.78 3.22
C SER A 39 16.88 10.62 4.51
N GLY A 40 16.36 9.43 4.80
CA GLY A 40 15.44 9.17 5.92
C GLY A 40 14.02 9.66 5.67
N LYS A 41 13.69 10.09 4.44
CA LYS A 41 12.38 10.64 4.10
C LYS A 41 11.36 9.56 3.77
N PRO A 42 10.09 9.74 4.12
CA PRO A 42 9.05 8.79 3.77
C PRO A 42 8.82 8.73 2.26
N CYS A 43 8.73 7.51 1.76
CA CYS A 43 8.35 7.19 0.40
C CYS A 43 7.22 6.16 0.43
N PHE A 44 6.27 6.34 -0.48
CA PHE A 44 5.18 5.41 -0.75
C PHE A 44 5.17 5.07 -2.24
N ASP A 45 4.96 3.81 -2.57
CA ASP A 45 4.91 3.32 -3.93
C ASP A 45 3.71 2.40 -4.09
N LEU A 46 2.96 2.63 -5.16
CA LEU A 46 1.87 1.79 -5.62
C LEU A 46 2.18 1.43 -7.08
N ASP A 47 2.51 0.17 -7.30
CA ASP A 47 2.98 -0.35 -8.58
C ASP A 47 2.04 -1.44 -9.05
N ALA A 48 1.41 -1.23 -10.20
CA ALA A 48 0.55 -2.15 -10.91
C ALA A 48 1.14 -2.45 -12.29
N SER A 49 0.63 -3.48 -12.97
CA SER A 49 1.18 -3.94 -14.26
C SER A 49 1.16 -2.87 -15.36
N ASP A 50 0.25 -1.89 -15.27
CA ASP A 50 0.02 -0.83 -16.26
C ASP A 50 0.40 0.57 -15.75
N ALA A 51 0.60 0.76 -14.45
CA ALA A 51 0.90 2.06 -13.86
C ALA A 51 1.70 1.93 -12.56
N SER A 52 2.67 2.83 -12.39
CA SER A 52 3.42 2.98 -11.14
C SER A 52 3.31 4.43 -10.64
N VAL A 53 3.00 4.58 -9.36
CA VAL A 53 2.90 5.87 -8.68
C VAL A 53 3.79 5.82 -7.45
N THR A 54 4.84 6.64 -7.46
CA THR A 54 5.70 6.87 -6.29
C THR A 54 5.48 8.28 -5.74
N VAL A 55 5.20 8.37 -4.45
CA VAL A 55 5.04 9.62 -3.70
C VAL A 55 6.18 9.73 -2.69
N SER A 56 6.85 10.87 -2.64
CA SER A 56 7.88 11.15 -1.64
C SER A 56 7.88 12.64 -1.29
N THR A 57 8.36 12.97 -0.10
CA THR A 57 8.50 14.37 0.30
C THR A 57 9.75 14.98 -0.31
N SER A 58 9.62 16.18 -0.86
CA SER A 58 10.74 16.98 -1.36
C SER A 58 11.16 18.00 -0.29
N GLY A 59 12.46 18.25 -0.13
CA GLY A 59 12.92 19.21 0.90
C GLY A 59 12.52 18.84 2.35
N ARG A 60 12.21 19.85 3.17
CA ARG A 60 11.73 19.66 4.55
C ARG A 60 10.25 19.31 4.51
N VAL A 61 9.82 18.31 5.29
CA VAL A 61 8.40 17.95 5.43
C VAL A 61 7.59 19.13 5.97
N THR A 62 6.53 19.50 5.27
CA THR A 62 5.62 20.60 5.61
C THR A 62 4.24 20.09 6.03
N ASP A 63 3.38 20.99 6.49
CA ASP A 63 1.98 20.67 6.79
C ASP A 63 1.19 20.24 5.54
N ASP A 64 1.59 20.71 4.35
CA ASP A 64 1.00 20.28 3.08
C ASP A 64 1.35 18.82 2.78
N ASP A 65 2.61 18.41 3.00
CA ASP A 65 3.01 17.00 2.86
C ASP A 65 2.21 16.09 3.80
N LEU A 66 1.96 16.53 5.03
CA LEU A 66 1.15 15.81 6.01
C LEU A 66 -0.31 15.71 5.56
N THR A 67 -0.86 16.79 5.01
CA THR A 67 -2.22 16.83 4.48
C THR A 67 -2.38 15.86 3.31
N ILE A 68 -1.47 15.90 2.33
CA ILE A 68 -1.48 14.99 1.18
C ILE A 68 -1.37 13.53 1.63
N ALA A 69 -0.43 13.22 2.54
CA ALA A 69 -0.27 11.87 3.05
C ALA A 69 -1.54 11.36 3.76
N ARG A 70 -2.23 12.25 4.49
CA ARG A 70 -3.51 11.93 5.14
C ARG A 70 -4.62 11.66 4.14
N GLU A 71 -4.72 12.47 3.09
CA GLU A 71 -5.71 12.29 2.03
C GLU A 71 -5.51 10.96 1.29
N ILE A 72 -4.26 10.61 0.96
CA ILE A 72 -3.93 9.30 0.37
C ILE A 72 -4.39 8.16 1.28
N PHE A 73 -4.07 8.24 2.58
CA PHE A 73 -4.50 7.24 3.55
C PHE A 73 -6.02 7.10 3.63
N ASN A 74 -6.74 8.22 3.71
CA ASN A 74 -8.20 8.22 3.79
C ASN A 74 -8.85 7.68 2.50
N ALA A 75 -8.30 8.00 1.33
CA ALA A 75 -8.76 7.47 0.05
C ALA A 75 -8.55 5.94 -0.03
N ALA A 76 -7.39 5.45 0.38
CA ALA A 76 -7.11 4.02 0.44
C ALA A 76 -8.03 3.28 1.43
N ALA A 77 -8.28 3.86 2.61
CA ALA A 77 -9.20 3.31 3.59
C ALA A 77 -10.64 3.26 3.06
N ARG A 78 -11.07 4.29 2.33
CA ARG A 78 -12.39 4.31 1.68
C ARG A 78 -12.50 3.22 0.61
N TYR A 79 -11.46 3.08 -0.22
CA TYR A 79 -11.40 2.02 -1.22
C TYR A 79 -11.54 0.63 -0.58
N LEU A 80 -10.83 0.36 0.53
CA LEU A 80 -10.97 -0.89 1.28
C LEU A 80 -12.41 -1.13 1.74
N ALA A 81 -13.05 -0.13 2.37
CA ALA A 81 -14.43 -0.26 2.84
C ALA A 81 -15.42 -0.56 1.69
N ASP A 82 -15.21 0.02 0.52
CA ASP A 82 -16.02 -0.27 -0.66
C ASP A 82 -15.78 -1.69 -1.21
N CYS A 83 -14.53 -2.17 -1.21
CA CYS A 83 -14.21 -3.56 -1.54
C CYS A 83 -14.89 -4.55 -0.56
N GLU A 84 -14.80 -4.31 0.74
CA GLU A 84 -15.41 -5.16 1.78
C GLU A 84 -16.94 -5.22 1.64
N ARG A 85 -17.57 -4.07 1.37
CA ARG A 85 -19.02 -3.98 1.12
C ARG A 85 -19.42 -4.78 -0.11
N LEU A 86 -18.69 -4.64 -1.22
CA LEU A 86 -18.97 -5.39 -2.46
C LEU A 86 -18.77 -6.89 -2.27
N HIS A 87 -17.67 -7.29 -1.61
CA HIS A 87 -17.39 -8.69 -1.29
C HIS A 87 -18.52 -9.32 -0.47
N SER A 88 -18.93 -8.66 0.61
CA SER A 88 -20.05 -9.11 1.46
C SER A 88 -21.37 -9.26 0.68
N SER A 89 -21.63 -8.34 -0.25
CA SER A 89 -22.84 -8.36 -1.09
C SER A 89 -22.83 -9.53 -2.10
N GLN A 90 -21.66 -9.91 -2.61
CA GLN A 90 -21.51 -11.04 -3.54
C GLN A 90 -21.65 -12.38 -2.82
N SER A 91 -21.05 -12.53 -1.63
CA SER A 91 -21.20 -13.75 -0.82
C SER A 91 -22.66 -14.02 -0.45
N GLY A 92 -23.44 -12.98 -0.11
CA GLY A 92 -24.86 -13.13 0.21
C GLY A 92 -25.74 -13.56 -0.98
N LYS A 93 -25.36 -13.19 -2.21
CA LYS A 93 -26.08 -13.64 -3.43
C LYS A 93 -25.80 -15.10 -3.77
N ALA A 94 -24.56 -15.56 -3.60
CA ALA A 94 -24.21 -16.96 -3.84
C ALA A 94 -25.01 -17.92 -2.94
N THR A 95 -25.21 -17.56 -1.66
CA THR A 95 -25.99 -18.39 -0.71
C THR A 95 -27.49 -18.39 -1.00
N ALA A 96 -28.03 -17.37 -1.68
CA ALA A 96 -29.44 -17.32 -2.06
C ALA A 96 -29.74 -18.12 -3.34
N ASP A 97 -28.78 -18.20 -4.27
CA ASP A 97 -28.91 -18.95 -5.53
C ASP A 97 -28.72 -20.47 -5.34
N GLU A 98 -27.98 -20.88 -4.31
CA GLU A 98 -27.79 -22.30 -3.95
C GLU A 98 -28.97 -22.86 -3.11
N ALA A 99 -29.84 -21.99 -2.60
CA ALA A 99 -31.02 -22.35 -1.80
C ALA A 99 -32.35 -22.28 -2.58
N ALA A 100 -32.31 -21.95 -3.87
CA ALA A 100 -33.45 -21.86 -4.79
C ALA A 100 -33.45 -23.01 -5.80
#